data_AF-A0A952YTY0-F1
#
_entry.id   AF-A0A952YTY0-F1
#
_cell.length_a   1.000
_cell.length_b   1.000
_cell.length_c   1.000
_cell.angle_alpha   90.00
_cell.angle_beta   90.00
_cell.angle_gamma   90.00
#
_symmetry.space_group_name_H-M   'P 1'
#
loop_
_entity.id
_entity.type
_entity.pdbx_description
1 polymer ?
#
loop_
_entity_poly.entity_id
_entity_poly.type
_entity_poly.pdbx_seq_one_letter_code
_entity_poly.pdbx_strand_id
1 'polypeptide(L)'
;MCIERRSQRGQALVETLVAALVLVPLALLAVLLGKVQSIQQATIAASRTLAFECTVRPGACADAGSHALLAEEVRRRHFGRIDREILSNDVVADPAPASERNPLWVDRRGQPLLERFADVGVALAMPRFDAGRSTAIGRAASGAASLLDRLAGPARFGLSMTGGLADARVQALVSPGEAGNERLARLDSLPLAMLARTAVLTDAWNASGPYGHAAGRVEQRVEQGSRLDPVHEAQIAVGYGLTRFTLDLMHLAGLEPSADAFTPQHVDVDRVPADRIAP
;
A
#
# COMPACT_ATOMS: atom_id res chain seq x y z
N MET A 1 40.70 17.39 -71.50
CA MET A 1 40.31 16.92 -70.16
C MET A 1 38.93 17.48 -69.86
N CYS A 2 37.89 16.75 -70.23
CA CYS A 2 36.50 17.19 -70.13
C CYS A 2 35.92 16.67 -68.82
N ILE A 3 35.61 17.57 -67.89
CA ILE A 3 34.91 17.23 -66.65
C ILE A 3 33.43 17.14 -66.98
N GLU A 4 32.93 15.92 -67.06
CA GLU A 4 31.53 15.62 -67.29
C GLU A 4 30.73 16.04 -66.05
N ARG A 5 30.09 17.21 -66.11
CA ARG A 5 29.11 17.63 -65.11
C ARG A 5 27.87 16.76 -65.28
N ARG A 6 27.80 15.65 -64.54
CA ARG A 6 26.56 14.90 -64.34
C ARG A 6 25.54 15.85 -63.71
N SER A 7 24.57 16.28 -64.51
CA SER A 7 23.36 16.94 -64.04
C SER A 7 22.69 16.02 -63.00
N GLN A 8 22.67 16.45 -61.74
CA GLN A 8 21.85 15.83 -60.69
C GLN A 8 20.38 15.97 -61.11
N ARG A 9 19.83 14.92 -61.71
CA ARG A 9 18.43 14.86 -62.12
C ARG A 9 17.63 14.22 -61.00
N GLY A 10 16.82 15.00 -60.27
CA GLY A 10 15.64 14.57 -59.49
C GLY A 10 15.80 13.55 -58.36
N GLN A 11 16.93 12.85 -58.26
CA GLN A 11 17.14 11.70 -57.39
C GLN A 11 17.12 12.10 -55.91
N ALA A 12 17.71 13.24 -55.56
CA ALA A 12 17.69 13.75 -54.19
C ALA A 12 16.26 14.02 -53.67
N LEU A 13 15.34 14.46 -54.54
CA LEU A 13 13.95 14.73 -54.16
C LEU A 13 13.18 13.43 -53.91
N VAL A 14 13.40 12.40 -54.73
CA VAL A 14 12.80 11.07 -54.55
C VAL A 14 13.35 10.38 -53.30
N GLU A 15 14.67 10.42 -53.08
CA GLU A 15 15.30 9.86 -51.88
C GLU A 15 14.80 10.55 -50.61
N THR A 16 14.68 11.88 -50.62
CA THR A 16 14.13 12.64 -49.48
C THR A 16 12.66 12.29 -49.24
N LEU A 17 11.86 12.13 -50.29
CA LEU A 17 10.45 11.72 -50.18
C LEU A 17 10.33 10.31 -49.55
N VAL A 18 11.13 9.36 -50.03
CA VAL A 18 11.15 7.99 -49.50
C VAL A 18 11.60 7.98 -48.04
N ALA A 19 12.65 8.74 -47.70
CA ALA A 19 13.10 8.88 -46.32
C ALA A 19 12.01 9.52 -45.44
N ALA A 20 11.34 10.57 -45.90
CA ALA A 20 10.26 11.22 -45.16
C ALA A 20 9.07 10.28 -44.93
N LEU A 21 8.73 9.44 -45.92
CA LEU A 21 7.66 8.46 -45.83
C LEU A 21 7.91 7.40 -44.74
N VAL A 22 9.17 7.20 -44.34
CA VAL A 22 9.56 6.30 -43.24
C VAL A 22 9.78 7.06 -41.92
N LEU A 23 10.51 8.17 -41.95
CA LEU A 23 10.94 8.89 -40.76
C LEU A 23 9.80 9.65 -40.07
N VAL A 24 8.88 10.24 -40.84
CA VAL A 24 7.72 10.97 -40.28
C VAL A 24 6.81 10.04 -39.47
N PRO A 25 6.29 8.91 -40.00
CA PRO A 25 5.45 8.03 -39.20
C PRO A 25 6.20 7.41 -38.02
N LEU A 26 7.50 7.13 -38.17
CA LEU A 26 8.32 6.64 -37.05
C LEU A 26 8.42 7.67 -35.92
N ALA A 27 8.65 8.95 -36.25
CA ALA A 27 8.69 10.02 -35.26
C ALA A 27 7.34 10.20 -34.55
N LEU A 28 6.23 10.14 -35.29
CA LEU A 28 4.88 10.21 -34.70
C LEU A 28 4.61 9.04 -33.76
N LEU A 29 5.01 7.82 -34.15
CA LEU A 29 4.86 6.62 -33.32
C LEU A 29 5.68 6.73 -32.03
N ALA A 30 6.90 7.25 -32.09
CA ALA A 30 7.73 7.49 -30.91
C ALA A 30 7.06 8.46 -29.92
N VAL A 31 6.43 9.54 -30.41
CA VAL A 31 5.69 10.49 -29.57
C VAL A 31 4.45 9.84 -28.95
N LEU A 32 3.69 9.06 -29.73
CA LEU A 32 2.52 8.34 -29.23
C LEU A 32 2.91 7.34 -28.12
N LEU A 33 3.97 6.56 -28.36
CA LEU A 33 4.50 5.62 -27.38
C LEU A 33 4.97 6.33 -26.11
N GLY A 34 5.62 7.49 -26.24
CA GLY A 34 6.04 8.30 -25.10
C GLY A 34 4.88 8.77 -24.22
N LYS A 35 3.75 9.16 -24.82
CA LYS A 35 2.53 9.52 -24.08
C LYS A 35 1.97 8.33 -23.30
N VAL A 36 1.89 7.16 -23.95
CA VAL A 36 1.43 5.91 -23.33
C VAL A 36 2.34 5.48 -22.19
N GLN A 37 3.67 5.52 -22.40
CA GLN A 37 4.66 5.20 -21.38
C GLN A 37 4.61 6.17 -20.20
N SER A 38 4.36 7.46 -20.45
CA SER A 38 4.19 8.46 -19.40
C SER A 38 2.99 8.14 -18.49
N ILE A 39 1.85 7.71 -19.04
CA ILE A 39 0.69 7.28 -18.24
C ILE A 39 1.01 6.00 -17.46
N GLN A 40 1.71 5.04 -18.06
CA GLN A 40 2.15 3.83 -17.36
C GLN A 40 3.11 4.15 -16.21
N GLN A 41 4.04 5.09 -16.40
CA GLN A 41 4.95 5.55 -15.34
C GLN A 41 4.20 6.23 -14.20
N ALA A 42 3.21 7.08 -14.51
CA ALA A 42 2.33 7.68 -13.51
C ALA A 42 1.57 6.59 -12.72
N THR A 43 1.05 5.57 -13.41
CA THR A 43 0.35 4.43 -12.79
C THR A 43 1.26 3.63 -11.85
N ILE A 44 2.51 3.37 -12.24
CA ILE A 44 3.51 2.70 -11.38
C ILE A 44 3.91 3.56 -10.19
N ALA A 45 4.12 4.86 -10.39
CA ALA A 45 4.44 5.79 -9.31
C ALA A 45 3.26 5.88 -8.31
N ALA A 46 2.03 5.87 -8.81
CA ALA A 46 0.81 5.89 -8.02
C ALA A 46 0.70 4.65 -7.13
N SER A 47 0.91 3.44 -7.68
CA SER A 47 0.87 2.21 -6.89
C SER A 47 1.96 2.17 -5.82
N ARG A 48 3.15 2.69 -6.12
CA ARG A 48 4.26 2.78 -5.15
C ARG A 48 3.97 3.77 -4.03
N THR A 49 3.50 4.97 -4.36
CA THR A 49 3.12 5.97 -3.35
C THR A 49 2.02 5.41 -2.47
N LEU A 50 0.99 4.79 -3.05
CA LEU A 50 -0.11 4.23 -2.30
C LEU A 50 0.31 3.10 -1.35
N ALA A 51 1.17 2.18 -1.82
CA ALA A 51 1.72 1.14 -0.96
C ALA A 51 2.55 1.73 0.19
N PHE A 52 3.35 2.78 -0.09
CA PHE A 52 4.14 3.48 0.91
C PHE A 52 3.26 4.22 1.94
N GLU A 53 2.18 4.86 1.49
CA GLU A 53 1.22 5.53 2.37
C GLU A 53 0.63 4.55 3.39
N CYS A 54 0.42 3.29 3.03
CA CYS A 54 -0.02 2.26 3.98
C CYS A 54 1.02 1.88 5.04
N THR A 55 2.30 2.19 4.82
CA THR A 55 3.36 1.99 5.82
C THR A 55 3.37 3.10 6.88
N VAL A 56 2.97 4.30 6.49
CA VAL A 56 2.96 5.51 7.34
C VAL A 56 1.61 5.72 8.00
N ARG A 57 0.51 5.47 7.27
CA ARG A 57 -0.89 5.61 7.69
C ARG A 57 -1.63 4.26 7.62
N PRO A 58 -1.17 3.21 8.33
CA PRO A 58 -1.75 1.86 8.21
C PRO A 58 -3.24 1.81 8.58
N GLY A 59 -3.69 2.64 9.52
CA GLY A 59 -5.11 2.75 9.90
C GLY A 59 -6.00 3.22 8.74
N ALA A 60 -5.56 4.19 7.94
CA ALA A 60 -6.31 4.69 6.78
C ALA A 60 -6.35 3.67 5.63
N CYS A 61 -5.36 2.78 5.52
CA CYS A 61 -5.41 1.69 4.54
C CYS A 61 -6.22 0.49 5.03
N ALA A 62 -6.32 0.28 6.36
CA ALA A 62 -7.14 -0.77 6.95
C ALA A 62 -8.64 -0.41 6.94
N ASP A 63 -8.99 0.87 7.07
CA ASP A 63 -10.36 1.35 6.98
C ASP A 63 -10.80 1.51 5.51
N ALA A 64 -11.83 0.77 5.12
CA ALA A 64 -12.42 0.87 3.78
C ALA A 64 -13.06 2.25 3.54
N GLY A 65 -13.50 2.94 4.60
CA GLY A 65 -14.09 4.28 4.51
C GLY A 65 -13.13 5.34 3.96
N SER A 66 -11.83 5.21 4.26
CA SER A 66 -10.79 6.13 3.79
C SER A 66 -10.22 5.82 2.41
N HIS A 67 -10.55 4.67 1.80
CA HIS A 67 -10.02 4.29 0.48
C HIS A 67 -10.40 5.29 -0.63
N ALA A 68 -11.60 5.87 -0.55
CA ALA A 68 -12.05 6.88 -1.51
C ALA A 68 -11.19 8.15 -1.45
N LEU A 69 -10.85 8.62 -0.25
CA LEU A 69 -9.98 9.78 -0.06
C LEU A 69 -8.55 9.49 -0.54
N LEU A 70 -8.01 8.32 -0.22
CA LEU A 70 -6.68 7.89 -0.69
C LEU A 70 -6.63 7.78 -2.22
N ALA A 71 -7.69 7.28 -2.85
CA ALA A 71 -7.79 7.22 -4.30
C ALA A 71 -7.74 8.62 -4.93
N GLU A 72 -8.41 9.59 -4.30
CA GLU A 72 -8.44 10.96 -4.77
C GLU A 72 -7.10 11.68 -4.61
N GLU A 73 -6.44 11.51 -3.46
CA GLU A 73 -5.06 12.00 -3.24
C GLU A 73 -4.10 11.48 -4.32
N VAL A 74 -4.21 10.19 -4.67
CA VAL A 74 -3.37 9.57 -5.72
C VAL A 74 -3.70 10.10 -7.10
N ARG A 75 -5.00 10.24 -7.45
CA ARG A 75 -5.44 10.83 -8.72
C ARG A 75 -4.89 12.23 -8.91
N ARG A 76 -5.04 13.08 -7.89
CA ARG A 76 -4.55 14.46 -7.91
C ARG A 76 -3.04 14.51 -8.10
N ARG A 77 -2.29 13.75 -7.30
CA ARG A 77 -0.81 13.80 -7.29
C ARG A 77 -0.17 13.24 -8.55
N HIS A 78 -0.71 12.16 -9.12
CA HIS A 78 -0.01 11.42 -10.17
C HIS A 78 -0.62 11.59 -11.56
N PHE A 79 -1.91 11.92 -11.64
CA PHE A 79 -2.62 12.05 -12.91
C PHE A 79 -3.06 13.49 -13.23
N GLY A 80 -2.92 14.40 -12.27
CA GLY A 80 -3.18 15.83 -12.44
C GLY A 80 -2.06 16.57 -13.18
N ARG A 81 -2.13 17.90 -13.12
CA ARG A 81 -1.09 18.78 -13.67
C ARG A 81 0.22 18.66 -12.88
N ILE A 82 1.34 18.47 -13.59
CA ILE A 82 2.66 18.15 -13.01
C ILE A 82 3.34 19.32 -12.28
N ASP A 83 2.99 20.56 -12.61
CA ASP A 83 3.57 21.80 -12.05
C ASP A 83 2.70 22.41 -10.95
N ARG A 84 1.66 21.69 -10.51
CA ARG A 84 0.79 22.15 -9.42
C ARG A 84 1.37 21.72 -8.08
N GLU A 85 1.23 22.60 -7.10
CA GLU A 85 1.59 22.29 -5.71
C GLU A 85 0.70 21.19 -5.13
N ILE A 86 1.30 20.30 -4.32
CA ILE A 86 0.58 19.20 -3.66
C ILE A 86 -0.01 19.74 -2.36
N LEU A 87 -1.33 19.86 -2.32
CA LEU A 87 -2.06 20.31 -1.14
C LEU A 87 -2.74 19.13 -0.43
N SER A 88 -2.90 19.25 0.88
CA SER A 88 -3.65 18.27 1.69
C SER A 88 -5.15 18.38 1.43
N ASN A 89 -5.86 17.24 1.35
CA ASN A 89 -7.30 17.17 1.08
C ASN A 89 -7.72 17.82 -0.25
N ASP A 90 -6.81 17.86 -1.22
CA ASP A 90 -7.06 18.45 -2.53
C ASP A 90 -7.76 17.43 -3.43
N VAL A 91 -9.01 17.73 -3.78
CA VAL A 91 -9.89 16.89 -4.60
C VAL A 91 -10.00 17.50 -5.98
N VAL A 92 -9.84 16.67 -7.01
CA VAL A 92 -10.05 17.06 -8.40
C VAL A 92 -11.55 16.96 -8.71
N ALA A 93 -12.14 18.04 -9.23
CA ALA A 93 -13.50 17.96 -9.74
C ALA A 93 -13.56 17.03 -10.96
N ASP A 94 -14.65 16.27 -11.11
CA ASP A 94 -14.88 15.41 -12.29
C ASP A 94 -16.21 15.81 -12.96
N PRO A 95 -16.22 16.28 -14.23
CA PRO A 95 -15.09 16.44 -15.14
C PRO A 95 -14.14 17.58 -14.75
N ALA A 96 -12.83 17.31 -14.78
CA ALA A 96 -11.82 18.29 -14.44
C ALA A 96 -11.63 19.33 -15.55
N PRO A 97 -11.42 20.62 -15.21
CA PRO A 97 -11.10 21.64 -16.20
C PRO A 97 -9.71 21.38 -16.83
N ALA A 98 -9.49 21.89 -18.04
CA ALA A 98 -8.25 21.68 -18.78
C ALA A 98 -6.98 22.15 -18.02
N SER A 99 -7.13 23.13 -17.13
CA SER A 99 -6.06 23.66 -16.28
C SER A 99 -5.60 22.70 -15.18
N GLU A 100 -6.32 21.60 -14.93
CA GLU A 100 -5.94 20.57 -13.95
C GLU A 100 -5.41 19.29 -14.59
N ARG A 101 -5.46 19.19 -15.92
CA ARG A 101 -5.07 18.00 -16.67
C ARG A 101 -3.62 18.10 -17.11
N ASN A 102 -2.98 16.95 -17.31
CA ASN A 102 -1.66 16.89 -17.90
C ASN A 102 -1.72 17.30 -19.40
N PRO A 103 -1.04 18.38 -19.82
CA PRO A 103 -1.13 18.89 -21.19
C PRO A 103 -0.52 17.92 -22.22
N LEU A 104 0.34 16.98 -21.80
CA LEU A 104 0.93 15.98 -22.69
C LEU A 104 -0.06 14.87 -23.07
N TRP A 105 -1.06 14.61 -22.20
CA TRP A 105 -1.98 13.48 -22.31
C TRP A 105 -3.24 13.85 -23.08
N VAL A 106 -3.04 14.34 -24.31
CA VAL A 106 -4.11 14.65 -25.27
C VAL A 106 -3.90 13.92 -26.59
N ASP A 107 -4.99 13.56 -27.25
CA ASP A 107 -4.99 12.99 -28.58
C ASP A 107 -4.71 14.06 -29.66
N ARG A 108 -4.66 13.64 -30.93
CA ARG A 108 -4.45 14.55 -32.08
C ARG A 108 -5.57 15.59 -32.29
N ARG A 109 -6.75 15.38 -31.71
CA ARG A 109 -7.91 16.28 -31.74
C ARG A 109 -7.95 17.19 -30.49
N GLY A 110 -6.95 17.11 -29.62
CA GLY A 110 -6.90 17.84 -28.36
C GLY A 110 -7.81 17.27 -27.27
N GLN A 111 -8.37 16.07 -27.46
CA GLN A 111 -9.18 15.40 -26.44
C GLN A 111 -8.27 14.74 -25.39
N PRO A 112 -8.62 14.79 -24.10
CA PRO A 112 -7.81 14.18 -23.06
C PRO A 112 -7.79 12.65 -23.21
N LEU A 113 -6.61 12.05 -23.08
CA LEU A 113 -6.41 10.60 -23.06
C LEU A 113 -6.92 9.97 -21.77
N LEU A 114 -6.91 10.70 -20.66
CA LEU A 114 -7.63 10.35 -19.44
C LEU A 114 -8.88 11.23 -19.37
N GLU A 115 -10.01 10.69 -19.82
CA GLU A 115 -11.26 11.45 -19.95
C GLU A 115 -11.75 11.94 -18.59
N ARG A 116 -11.78 11.04 -17.59
CA ARG A 116 -12.19 11.33 -16.22
C ARG A 116 -11.14 10.87 -15.23
N PHE A 117 -11.03 11.56 -14.10
CA PHE A 117 -10.16 11.10 -13.02
C PHE A 117 -10.72 9.84 -12.35
N ALA A 118 -12.05 9.67 -12.37
CA ALA A 118 -12.72 8.44 -11.96
C ALA A 118 -12.33 7.20 -12.81
N ASP A 119 -11.78 7.39 -14.02
CA ASP A 119 -11.26 6.29 -14.85
C ASP A 119 -9.93 5.72 -14.31
N VAL A 120 -9.38 6.34 -13.26
CA VAL A 120 -8.31 5.79 -12.44
C VAL A 120 -8.90 5.03 -11.25
N GLY A 121 -8.87 3.71 -11.35
CA GLY A 121 -9.26 2.78 -10.31
C GLY A 121 -8.11 2.54 -9.32
N VAL A 122 -8.44 2.52 -8.04
CA VAL A 122 -7.50 2.22 -6.96
C VAL A 122 -8.09 1.09 -6.12
N ALA A 123 -7.29 0.05 -5.86
CA ALA A 123 -7.67 -1.05 -4.99
C ALA A 123 -6.56 -1.33 -3.98
N LEU A 124 -6.93 -1.32 -2.71
CA LEU A 124 -6.06 -1.58 -1.57
C LEU A 124 -6.48 -2.88 -0.89
N ALA A 125 -5.51 -3.74 -0.57
CA ALA A 125 -5.74 -4.89 0.27
C ALA A 125 -4.66 -4.98 1.36
N MET A 126 -5.08 -5.38 2.56
CA MET A 126 -4.19 -5.65 3.70
C MET A 126 -4.24 -7.15 4.03
N PRO A 127 -3.77 -8.03 3.12
CA PRO A 127 -3.79 -9.47 3.37
C PRO A 127 -2.88 -9.84 4.55
N ARG A 128 -3.21 -10.92 5.25
CA ARG A 128 -2.31 -11.50 6.24
C ARG A 128 -1.15 -12.21 5.53
N PHE A 129 0.07 -11.95 5.97
CA PHE A 129 1.28 -12.60 5.46
C PHE A 129 1.85 -13.56 6.50
N ASP A 130 1.65 -14.87 6.31
CA ASP A 130 2.19 -15.88 7.21
C ASP A 130 3.35 -16.62 6.53
N ALA A 131 4.59 -16.23 6.87
CA ALA A 131 5.79 -16.87 6.35
C ALA A 131 5.87 -18.36 6.76
N GLY A 132 5.36 -18.73 7.94
CA GLY A 132 5.38 -20.10 8.46
C GLY A 132 4.49 -21.04 7.67
N ARG A 133 3.25 -20.63 7.34
CA ARG A 133 2.29 -21.44 6.56
C ARG A 133 2.74 -21.76 5.14
N SER A 134 3.72 -21.04 4.60
CA SER A 134 4.30 -21.34 3.28
C SER A 134 5.05 -22.69 3.27
N THR A 135 5.52 -23.16 4.43
CA THR A 135 6.24 -24.43 4.59
C THR A 135 5.34 -25.56 5.11
N ALA A 136 5.64 -26.82 4.74
CA ALA A 136 4.86 -27.99 5.19
C ALA A 136 4.89 -28.17 6.71
N ILE A 137 6.06 -27.94 7.33
CA ILE A 137 6.27 -28.01 8.78
C ILE A 137 5.49 -26.88 9.48
N GLY A 138 5.53 -25.66 8.92
CA GLY A 138 4.81 -24.54 9.49
C GLY A 138 3.30 -24.64 9.38
N ARG A 139 2.71 -25.37 8.41
CA ARG A 139 1.26 -25.64 8.39
C ARG A 139 0.83 -26.53 9.57
N ALA A 140 1.58 -27.59 9.84
CA ALA A 140 1.28 -28.51 10.95
C ALA A 140 1.41 -27.81 12.32
N ALA A 141 2.35 -26.89 12.46
CA ALA A 141 2.56 -26.12 13.70
C ALA A 141 1.76 -24.81 13.79
N SER A 142 1.23 -24.29 12.69
CA SER A 142 0.60 -22.94 12.62
C SER A 142 -0.57 -22.74 13.58
N GLY A 143 -1.37 -23.78 13.83
CA GLY A 143 -2.47 -23.72 14.78
C GLY A 143 -1.99 -23.44 16.20
N ALA A 144 -1.07 -24.27 16.71
CA ALA A 144 -0.48 -24.10 18.04
C ALA A 144 0.38 -22.83 18.14
N ALA A 145 1.16 -22.51 17.11
CA ALA A 145 1.99 -21.31 17.07
C ALA A 145 1.16 -20.02 17.05
N SER A 146 0.04 -19.98 16.32
CA SER A 146 -0.86 -18.82 16.30
C SER A 146 -1.63 -18.63 17.61
N LEU A 147 -1.94 -19.73 18.31
CA LEU A 147 -2.53 -19.69 19.65
C LEU A 147 -1.50 -19.20 20.68
N LEU A 148 -0.26 -19.71 20.64
CA LEU A 148 0.83 -19.24 21.49
C LEU A 148 1.17 -17.77 21.23
N ASP A 149 1.18 -17.32 19.97
CA ASP A 149 1.39 -15.91 19.62
C ASP A 149 0.31 -14.99 20.22
N ARG A 150 -0.96 -15.43 20.22
CA ARG A 150 -2.08 -14.70 20.84
C ARG A 150 -2.09 -14.75 22.36
N LEU A 151 -1.61 -15.83 22.97
CA LEU A 151 -1.70 -16.06 24.42
C LEU A 151 -0.47 -15.58 25.18
N ALA A 152 0.72 -15.64 24.57
CA ALA A 152 1.99 -15.34 25.21
C ALA A 152 3.02 -14.70 24.27
N GLY A 153 2.65 -14.41 23.01
CA GLY A 153 3.56 -13.86 22.02
C GLY A 153 3.29 -12.41 21.63
N PRO A 154 4.05 -11.90 20.65
CA PRO A 154 4.02 -10.50 20.22
C PRO A 154 2.64 -10.00 19.78
N ALA A 155 1.75 -10.87 19.27
CA ALA A 155 0.41 -10.45 18.86
C ALA A 155 -0.43 -9.84 20.01
N ARG A 156 -0.14 -10.14 21.27
CA ARG A 156 -0.78 -9.49 22.43
C ARG A 156 -0.55 -7.98 22.46
N PHE A 157 0.60 -7.54 21.99
CA PHE A 157 0.98 -6.14 21.88
C PHE A 157 0.57 -5.53 20.53
N GLY A 158 -0.29 -6.21 19.76
CA GLY A 158 -0.63 -5.82 18.40
C GLY A 158 0.51 -6.00 17.39
N LEU A 159 1.59 -6.69 17.78
CA LEU A 159 2.76 -6.96 16.93
C LEU A 159 2.58 -8.28 16.18
N SER A 160 1.50 -8.40 15.40
CA SER A 160 1.21 -9.66 14.73
C SER A 160 2.29 -9.98 13.70
N MET A 161 2.89 -11.17 13.82
CA MET A 161 3.85 -11.68 12.82
C MET A 161 3.21 -11.96 11.45
N THR A 162 1.87 -11.93 11.38
CA THR A 162 1.09 -12.24 10.18
C THR A 162 0.49 -11.01 9.50
N GLY A 163 0.90 -9.81 9.90
CA GLY A 163 0.42 -8.53 9.38
C GLY A 163 1.44 -7.79 8.52
N GLY A 164 1.15 -6.53 8.20
CA GLY A 164 2.11 -5.61 7.58
C GLY A 164 2.23 -5.69 6.06
N LEU A 165 1.52 -6.60 5.39
CA LEU A 165 1.48 -6.63 3.92
C LEU A 165 0.42 -5.66 3.40
N ALA A 166 0.86 -4.62 2.69
CA ALA A 166 0.01 -3.72 1.92
C ALA A 166 0.13 -4.05 0.43
N ASP A 167 -0.98 -4.36 -0.22
CA ASP A 167 -1.08 -4.66 -1.65
C ASP A 167 -1.90 -3.56 -2.34
N ALA A 168 -1.20 -2.67 -3.02
CA ALA A 168 -1.76 -1.54 -3.74
C ALA A 168 -1.83 -1.83 -5.24
N ARG A 169 -3.01 -1.69 -5.82
CA ARG A 169 -3.25 -1.81 -7.26
C ARG A 169 -3.83 -0.51 -7.80
N VAL A 170 -3.29 -0.05 -8.91
CA VAL A 170 -3.78 1.13 -9.64
C VAL A 170 -4.02 0.72 -11.08
N GLN A 171 -5.18 1.12 -11.60
CA GLN A 171 -5.56 0.96 -12.98
C GLN A 171 -5.93 2.32 -13.57
N ALA A 172 -5.39 2.67 -14.74
CA ALA A 172 -5.83 3.84 -15.47
C ALA A 172 -6.35 3.43 -16.85
N LEU A 173 -7.61 3.74 -17.14
CA LEU A 173 -8.21 3.51 -18.45
C LEU A 173 -7.90 4.69 -19.37
N VAL A 174 -7.34 4.40 -20.55
CA VAL A 174 -6.98 5.41 -21.54
C VAL A 174 -8.05 5.44 -22.63
N SER A 175 -8.63 6.62 -22.83
CA SER A 175 -9.68 6.94 -23.83
C SER A 175 -10.80 5.90 -23.91
N PRO A 176 -11.48 5.55 -22.79
CA PRO A 176 -12.51 4.52 -22.79
C PRO A 176 -13.69 4.83 -23.74
N GLY A 177 -13.98 6.11 -24.01
CA GLY A 177 -15.04 6.53 -24.93
C GLY A 177 -14.74 6.27 -26.41
N GLU A 178 -13.50 5.91 -26.77
CA GLU A 178 -13.09 5.58 -28.14
C GLU A 178 -13.01 4.06 -28.41
N ALA A 179 -13.32 3.23 -27.41
CA ALA A 179 -13.37 1.77 -27.55
C ALA A 179 -14.47 1.35 -28.56
N GLY A 180 -14.10 0.60 -29.60
CA GLY A 180 -15.04 0.07 -30.60
C GLY A 180 -15.13 0.84 -31.93
N ASN A 181 -14.20 1.76 -32.21
CA ASN A 181 -14.08 2.41 -33.52
C ASN A 181 -13.36 1.49 -34.54
N GLU A 182 -14.03 0.40 -34.97
CA GLU A 182 -13.47 -0.74 -35.75
C GLU A 182 -13.08 -0.45 -37.21
N ARG A 183 -13.30 0.77 -37.73
CA ARG A 183 -13.01 1.10 -39.14
C ARG A 183 -11.54 1.46 -39.37
N LEU A 184 -10.60 0.56 -39.06
CA LEU A 184 -9.17 0.59 -39.47
C LEU A 184 -8.37 1.91 -39.31
N ALA A 185 -8.91 2.94 -38.66
CA ALA A 185 -8.37 4.30 -38.70
C ALA A 185 -7.51 4.66 -37.49
N ARG A 186 -7.47 3.84 -36.43
CA ARG A 186 -6.74 4.19 -35.19
C ARG A 186 -6.22 2.99 -34.42
N LEU A 187 -4.90 2.97 -34.25
CA LEU A 187 -4.22 2.27 -33.13
C LEU A 187 -4.76 2.74 -31.76
N ASP A 188 -5.41 3.92 -31.69
CA ASP A 188 -6.02 4.50 -30.48
C ASP A 188 -7.40 3.90 -30.07
N SER A 189 -7.97 2.96 -30.84
CA SER A 189 -9.32 2.41 -30.58
C SER A 189 -9.34 1.15 -29.69
N LEU A 190 -8.17 0.68 -29.28
CA LEU A 190 -8.04 -0.40 -28.30
C LEU A 190 -8.18 0.22 -26.91
N PRO A 191 -9.15 -0.23 -26.08
CA PRO A 191 -9.25 0.22 -24.70
C PRO A 191 -7.97 -0.19 -23.96
N LEU A 192 -7.08 0.78 -23.76
CA LEU A 192 -5.77 0.53 -23.19
C LEU A 192 -5.84 0.77 -21.69
N ALA A 193 -5.63 -0.29 -20.92
CA ALA A 193 -5.61 -0.21 -19.46
C ALA A 193 -4.17 -0.29 -18.96
N MET A 194 -3.71 0.77 -18.30
CA MET A 194 -2.46 0.77 -17.55
C MET A 194 -2.69 0.13 -16.20
N LEU A 195 -1.89 -0.87 -15.86
CA LEU A 195 -2.01 -1.61 -14.62
C LEU A 195 -0.67 -1.56 -13.88
N ALA A 196 -0.72 -1.25 -12.59
CA ALA A 196 0.41 -1.37 -11.70
C ALA A 196 -0.01 -1.99 -10.37
N ARG A 197 0.85 -2.85 -9.84
CA ARG A 197 0.69 -3.49 -8.54
C ARG A 197 1.98 -3.30 -7.75
N THR A 198 1.86 -2.90 -6.50
CA THR A 198 3.00 -2.79 -5.59
C THR A 198 2.60 -3.38 -4.25
N ALA A 199 3.40 -4.33 -3.77
CA ALA A 199 3.23 -4.94 -2.46
C ALA A 199 4.42 -4.54 -1.57
N VAL A 200 4.12 -4.03 -0.38
CA VAL A 200 5.13 -3.70 0.63
C VAL A 200 4.80 -4.49 1.89
N LEU A 201 5.80 -5.22 2.41
CA LEU A 201 5.72 -5.88 3.70
C LEU A 201 6.46 -5.00 4.71
N THR A 202 5.74 -4.45 5.68
CA THR A 202 6.29 -3.68 6.78
C THR A 202 6.33 -4.50 8.05
N ASP A 203 7.29 -4.21 8.91
CA ASP A 203 7.29 -4.78 10.25
C ASP A 203 6.16 -4.19 11.11
N ALA A 204 5.53 -5.01 11.96
CA ALA A 204 4.43 -4.62 12.84
C ALA A 204 4.89 -3.70 14.00
N TRP A 205 6.20 -3.53 14.17
CA TRP A 205 6.82 -2.74 15.24
C TRP A 205 6.75 -1.21 15.04
N ASN A 206 6.05 -0.72 14.01
CA ASN A 206 5.81 0.70 13.85
C ASN A 206 4.77 1.19 14.89
N ALA A 207 5.20 2.01 15.84
CA ALA A 207 4.35 2.69 16.80
C ALA A 207 4.15 4.16 16.39
N SER A 208 2.92 4.65 16.43
CA SER A 208 2.60 6.04 16.05
C SER A 208 3.06 7.07 17.08
N GLY A 209 3.60 6.64 18.21
CA GLY A 209 4.24 7.46 19.25
C GLY A 209 4.15 6.81 20.65
N PRO A 210 4.79 7.39 21.67
CA PRO A 210 4.96 6.75 22.97
C PRO A 210 3.68 6.70 23.80
N TYR A 211 2.92 7.79 23.90
CA TYR A 211 1.84 7.96 24.89
C TYR A 211 0.45 8.10 24.26
N GLY A 212 -0.58 7.78 25.04
CA GLY A 212 -2.01 7.97 24.74
C GLY A 212 -2.76 6.69 24.35
N HIS A 213 -4.08 6.82 24.22
CA HIS A 213 -5.01 5.67 24.10
C HIS A 213 -5.31 5.19 22.68
N ALA A 214 -4.69 5.78 21.65
CA ALA A 214 -4.90 5.32 20.28
C ALA A 214 -4.20 3.97 20.06
N ALA A 215 -4.84 3.03 19.34
CA ALA A 215 -4.35 1.65 19.17
C ALA A 215 -2.93 1.51 18.59
N GLY A 216 -2.43 2.54 17.89
CA GLY A 216 -1.08 2.57 17.33
C GLY A 216 0.03 3.02 18.31
N ARG A 217 -0.31 3.51 19.50
CA ARG A 217 0.64 4.04 20.50
C ARG A 217 1.28 2.93 21.32
N VAL A 218 2.50 3.17 21.82
CA VAL A 218 3.22 2.20 22.65
C VAL A 218 2.45 1.91 23.94
N GLU A 219 2.03 2.94 24.68
CA GLU A 219 1.29 2.80 25.94
C GLU A 219 0.02 1.93 25.78
N GLN A 220 -0.81 2.22 24.77
CA GLN A 220 -2.01 1.43 24.50
C GLN A 220 -1.70 -0.04 24.13
N ARG A 221 -0.62 -0.28 23.36
CA ARG A 221 -0.19 -1.65 23.00
C ARG A 221 0.35 -2.42 24.20
N VAL A 222 1.08 -1.75 25.08
CA VAL A 222 1.58 -2.32 26.34
C VAL A 222 0.43 -2.62 27.31
N GLU A 223 -0.53 -1.71 27.44
CA GLU A 223 -1.74 -1.94 28.24
C GLU A 223 -2.54 -3.13 27.69
N GLN A 224 -2.76 -3.18 26.37
CA GLN A 224 -3.45 -4.29 25.72
C GLN A 224 -2.69 -5.61 25.92
N GLY A 225 -1.36 -5.61 25.76
CA GLY A 225 -0.55 -6.81 25.83
C GLY A 225 -0.32 -7.32 27.26
N SER A 226 -0.33 -6.44 28.26
CA SER A 226 -0.18 -6.81 29.67
C SER A 226 -1.41 -7.54 30.22
N ARG A 227 -2.58 -7.39 29.59
CA ARG A 227 -3.82 -8.09 29.96
C ARG A 227 -4.04 -9.35 29.11
N LEU A 228 -4.67 -10.36 29.70
CA LEU A 228 -5.14 -11.56 28.99
C LEU A 228 -6.53 -11.29 28.39
N ASP A 229 -6.91 -12.06 27.37
CA ASP A 229 -8.27 -12.03 26.84
C ASP A 229 -9.27 -12.54 27.91
N PRO A 230 -10.39 -11.83 28.19
CA PRO A 230 -11.30 -12.13 29.29
C PRO A 230 -11.83 -13.57 29.34
N VAL A 231 -11.98 -14.24 28.19
CA VAL A 231 -12.41 -15.65 28.14
C VAL A 231 -11.36 -16.57 28.76
N HIS A 232 -10.10 -16.35 28.41
CA HIS A 232 -8.97 -17.14 28.92
C HIS A 232 -8.64 -16.75 30.36
N GLU A 233 -8.77 -15.48 30.70
CA GLU A 233 -8.66 -14.97 32.06
C GLU A 233 -9.65 -15.68 33.00
N ALA A 234 -10.91 -15.84 32.57
CA ALA A 234 -11.94 -16.55 33.34
C ALA A 234 -11.61 -18.03 33.52
N GLN A 235 -11.14 -18.72 32.47
CA GLN A 235 -10.75 -20.14 32.57
C GLN A 235 -9.56 -20.36 33.51
N ILE A 236 -8.55 -19.50 33.43
CA ILE A 236 -7.39 -19.51 34.32
C ILE A 236 -7.83 -19.19 35.76
N ALA A 237 -8.69 -18.20 35.96
CA ALA A 237 -9.21 -17.83 37.29
C ALA A 237 -9.93 -19.00 37.97
N VAL A 238 -10.75 -19.75 37.22
CA VAL A 238 -11.41 -20.96 37.72
C VAL A 238 -10.39 -22.03 38.08
N GLY A 239 -9.37 -22.27 37.24
CA GLY A 239 -8.32 -23.25 37.51
C GLY A 239 -7.43 -22.91 38.71
N TYR A 240 -7.18 -21.62 38.95
CA TYR A 240 -6.34 -21.12 40.05
C TYR A 240 -7.10 -20.86 41.35
N GLY A 241 -8.42 -21.04 41.38
CA GLY A 241 -9.24 -20.74 42.56
C GLY A 241 -8.79 -21.47 43.83
N LEU A 242 -8.37 -22.74 43.69
CA LEU A 242 -7.90 -23.53 44.83
C LEU A 242 -6.55 -23.01 45.35
N THR A 243 -5.62 -22.66 44.46
CA THR A 243 -4.32 -22.07 44.83
C THR A 243 -4.48 -20.72 45.52
N ARG A 244 -5.39 -19.87 45.02
CA ARG A 244 -5.69 -18.57 45.63
C ARG A 244 -6.25 -18.74 47.04
N PHE A 245 -7.19 -19.67 47.20
CA PHE A 245 -7.73 -20.01 48.52
C PHE A 245 -6.64 -20.46 49.50
N THR A 246 -5.67 -21.28 49.07
CA THR A 246 -4.56 -21.68 49.94
C THR A 246 -3.64 -20.51 50.28
N LEU A 247 -3.31 -19.65 49.31
CA LEU A 247 -2.47 -18.47 49.53
C LEU A 247 -3.11 -17.49 50.52
N ASP A 248 -4.41 -17.21 50.37
CA ASP A 248 -5.16 -16.37 51.29
C ASP A 248 -5.15 -16.96 52.71
N LEU A 249 -5.29 -18.29 52.82
CA LEU A 249 -5.24 -19.00 54.10
C LEU A 249 -3.84 -18.96 54.73
N MET A 250 -2.77 -19.06 53.93
CA MET A 250 -1.39 -18.94 54.40
C MET A 250 -1.06 -17.50 54.84
N HIS A 251 -1.59 -16.49 54.16
CA HIS A 251 -1.50 -15.10 54.60
C HIS A 251 -2.22 -14.88 55.93
N LEU A 252 -3.49 -15.30 56.02
CA LEU A 252 -4.30 -15.21 57.23
C LEU A 252 -3.67 -15.95 58.43
N ALA A 253 -3.01 -17.07 58.17
CA ALA A 253 -2.27 -17.83 59.17
C ALA A 253 -0.90 -17.23 59.50
N GLY A 254 -0.46 -16.16 58.82
CA GLY A 254 0.84 -15.52 59.00
C GLY A 254 2.03 -16.37 58.54
N LEU A 255 1.77 -17.43 57.76
CA LEU A 255 2.80 -18.35 57.25
C LEU A 255 3.53 -17.77 56.03
N GLU A 256 2.81 -17.00 55.21
CA GLU A 256 3.38 -16.30 54.05
C GLU A 256 2.81 -14.87 53.99
N PRO A 257 3.44 -13.89 54.65
CA PRO A 257 2.93 -12.53 54.72
C PRO A 257 2.98 -11.79 53.37
N SER A 258 3.70 -12.32 52.37
CA SER A 258 3.76 -11.74 51.03
C SER A 258 2.82 -12.40 50.02
N ALA A 259 1.93 -13.30 50.45
CA ALA A 259 1.04 -14.04 49.53
C ALA A 259 0.14 -13.10 48.71
N ASP A 260 -0.24 -11.95 49.27
CA ASP A 260 -1.12 -10.94 48.69
C ASP A 260 -0.44 -10.16 47.56
N ALA A 261 0.89 -10.19 47.50
CA ALA A 261 1.65 -9.61 46.41
C ALA A 261 1.55 -10.44 45.11
N PHE A 262 1.09 -11.70 45.20
CA PHE A 262 0.82 -12.51 44.03
C PHE A 262 -0.51 -12.08 43.40
N THR A 263 -0.43 -11.30 42.33
CA THR A 263 -1.58 -10.96 41.49
C THR A 263 -1.56 -11.83 40.23
N PRO A 264 -2.37 -12.90 40.18
CA PRO A 264 -2.49 -13.67 38.94
C PRO A 264 -2.91 -12.74 37.81
N GLN A 265 -2.40 -12.98 36.60
CA GLN A 265 -2.80 -12.28 35.38
C GLN A 265 -2.26 -10.85 35.21
N HIS A 266 -1.54 -10.30 36.20
CA HIS A 266 -0.81 -9.04 36.05
C HIS A 266 0.68 -9.33 35.83
N VAL A 267 1.18 -9.04 34.63
CA VAL A 267 2.61 -9.05 34.34
C VAL A 267 3.09 -7.62 34.38
N ASP A 268 3.93 -7.30 35.37
CA ASP A 268 4.62 -6.01 35.43
C ASP A 268 5.71 -6.00 34.33
N VAL A 269 5.33 -5.44 33.19
CA VAL A 269 6.15 -5.32 31.98
C VAL A 269 7.33 -4.36 32.16
N ASP A 270 7.27 -3.46 33.15
CA ASP A 270 8.32 -2.50 33.46
C ASP A 270 9.35 -3.06 34.47
N ARG A 271 9.05 -4.20 35.09
CA ARG A 271 9.97 -4.88 36.00
C ARG A 271 11.04 -5.62 35.20
N VAL A 272 12.06 -4.90 34.78
CA VAL A 272 13.24 -5.50 34.17
C VAL A 272 13.93 -6.37 35.24
N PRO A 273 14.13 -7.68 35.01
CA PRO A 273 14.87 -8.53 35.93
C PRO A 273 16.26 -7.95 36.20
N ALA A 274 16.71 -7.93 37.46
CA ALA A 274 17.96 -7.27 37.85
C ALA A 274 19.19 -7.83 37.11
N ASP A 275 19.13 -9.09 36.67
CA ASP A 275 20.13 -9.76 35.83
C ASP A 275 20.21 -9.20 34.40
N ARG A 276 19.24 -8.40 33.95
CA ARG A 276 19.21 -7.73 32.64
C ARG A 276 19.56 -6.24 32.68
N ILE A 277 19.79 -5.67 33.88
CA ILE A 277 20.13 -4.25 34.10
C ILE A 277 21.63 -4.07 34.46
N ALA A 278 22.43 -5.13 34.43
CA ALA A 278 23.88 -5.02 34.61
C ALA A 278 24.59 -4.76 33.25
N PRO A 279 25.67 -3.95 33.23
CA PRO A 279 26.39 -3.55 32.02
C PRO A 279 27.08 -4.70 31.27
#